data_AF-A0A3S1GV80-F1
#
_entry.id   AF-A0A3S1GV80-F1
#
_cell.length_a   1.000
_cell.length_b   1.000
_cell.length_c   1.000
_cell.angle_alpha   90.00
_cell.angle_beta   90.00
_cell.angle_gamma   90.00
#
_symmetry.space_group_name_H-M   'P 1'
#
loop_
_entity.id
_entity.type
_entity.pdbx_description
1 polymer ?
#
loop_
_entity_poly.entity_id
_entity_poly.type
_entity_poly.pdbx_seq_one_letter_code
_entity_poly.pdbx_strand_id
1 'polypeptide(L)'
;MPLRADRPELSGFGPFTPLRPLQGGHRNAVWLVAQGEVLWVAKSSARTEAALTWLQPLHRHARAAGFILPQMAQTATGQHLCNGWTLEPFVAGRAATAADLATVQPRLQQMHRHAGKDAPQAGQRPGFTSARGFASGAAQGGDVDLTALPRRLPRAAAPLGPRWRAKTR
;
A
#
# COMPACT_ATOMS: atom_id res chain seq x y z
N MET A 1 -11.46 -10.06 7.31
CA MET A 1 -12.20 -10.69 6.18
C MET A 1 -11.30 -10.75 4.97
N PRO A 2 -11.31 -11.83 4.18
CA PRO A 2 -10.71 -11.81 2.85
C PRO A 2 -11.39 -10.74 2.00
N LEU A 3 -10.61 -9.93 1.29
CA LEU A 3 -11.16 -8.91 0.38
C LEU A 3 -11.83 -9.60 -0.81
N ARG A 4 -12.96 -9.06 -1.29
CA ARG A 4 -13.75 -9.63 -2.39
C ARG A 4 -12.88 -9.92 -3.61
N ALA A 5 -12.95 -11.15 -4.12
CA ALA A 5 -12.35 -11.56 -5.38
C ALA A 5 -13.26 -11.28 -6.59
N ASP A 6 -14.52 -10.95 -6.32
CA ASP A 6 -15.56 -10.69 -7.32
C ASP A 6 -15.21 -9.51 -8.21
N ARG A 7 -15.96 -9.39 -9.31
CA ARG A 7 -15.87 -8.29 -10.26
C ARG A 7 -16.00 -6.93 -9.53
N PRO A 8 -15.15 -5.92 -9.84
CA PRO A 8 -15.15 -4.67 -9.13
C PRO A 8 -16.41 -3.84 -9.41
N GLU A 9 -16.95 -3.22 -8.36
CA GLU A 9 -18.09 -2.30 -8.43
C GLU A 9 -17.56 -0.86 -8.40
N LEU A 10 -17.50 -0.22 -9.56
CA LEU A 10 -16.78 1.05 -9.77
C LEU A 10 -17.70 2.25 -10.05
N SER A 11 -19.00 2.12 -9.77
CA SER A 11 -20.02 3.11 -10.13
C SER A 11 -19.70 4.52 -9.63
N GLY A 12 -19.03 4.67 -8.48
CA GLY A 12 -18.64 5.97 -7.94
C GLY A 12 -17.49 6.67 -8.70
N PHE A 13 -16.70 5.94 -9.50
CA PHE A 13 -15.63 6.51 -10.32
C PHE A 13 -16.09 6.83 -11.76
N GLY A 14 -17.21 6.26 -12.20
CA GLY A 14 -17.74 6.40 -13.56
C GLY A 14 -17.88 5.06 -14.29
N PRO A 15 -18.16 5.10 -15.61
CA PRO A 15 -18.36 3.90 -16.39
C PRO A 15 -17.02 3.22 -16.68
N PHE A 16 -16.77 2.09 -16.03
CA PHE A 16 -15.64 1.21 -16.28
C PHE A 16 -16.12 -0.19 -16.64
N THR A 17 -15.48 -0.79 -17.63
CA THR A 17 -15.70 -2.18 -18.02
C THR A 17 -14.61 -3.05 -17.40
N PRO A 18 -14.93 -3.94 -16.44
CA PRO A 18 -13.95 -4.90 -15.96
C PRO A 18 -13.63 -5.93 -17.04
N LEU A 19 -12.34 -6.11 -17.31
CA LEU A 19 -11.84 -6.99 -18.36
C LEU A 19 -11.43 -8.36 -17.79
N ARG A 20 -10.46 -8.37 -16.86
CA ARG A 20 -9.93 -9.61 -16.27
C ARG A 20 -9.24 -9.35 -14.93
N PRO A 21 -9.18 -10.35 -14.03
CA PRO A 21 -8.33 -10.28 -12.85
C PRO A 21 -6.85 -10.23 -13.23
N LEU A 22 -6.06 -9.55 -12.40
CA LEU A 22 -4.60 -9.50 -12.45
C LEU A 22 -4.00 -10.28 -11.28
N GLN A 23 -2.88 -10.95 -11.55
CA GLN A 23 -2.10 -11.65 -10.54
C GLN A 23 -1.21 -10.67 -9.76
N GLY A 24 -0.68 -11.09 -8.61
CA GLY A 24 0.29 -10.31 -7.82
C GLY A 24 -0.30 -9.43 -6.72
N GLY A 25 -1.63 -9.42 -6.56
CA GLY A 25 -2.27 -8.83 -5.39
C GLY A 25 -2.15 -9.75 -4.18
N HIS A 26 -1.27 -9.43 -3.21
CA HIS A 26 -1.09 -10.30 -2.04
C HIS A 26 -2.35 -10.34 -1.15
N ARG A 27 -2.79 -9.18 -0.65
CA ARG A 27 -3.97 -9.07 0.22
C ARG A 27 -5.21 -8.58 -0.53
N ASN A 28 -5.03 -8.14 -1.77
CA ASN A 28 -6.03 -7.42 -2.54
C ASN A 28 -6.34 -8.22 -3.82
N ALA A 29 -7.60 -8.29 -4.19
CA ALA A 29 -7.98 -8.61 -5.56
C ALA A 29 -7.63 -7.42 -6.45
N VAL A 30 -7.11 -7.72 -7.64
CA VAL A 30 -6.69 -6.71 -8.60
C VAL A 30 -7.33 -7.04 -9.93
N TRP A 31 -7.89 -6.03 -10.60
CA TRP A 31 -8.57 -6.18 -11.87
C TRP A 31 -8.06 -5.16 -12.87
N LEU A 32 -7.84 -5.62 -14.10
CA LEU A 32 -7.70 -4.75 -15.25
C LEU A 32 -9.11 -4.34 -15.70
N VAL A 33 -9.33 -3.03 -15.82
CA VAL A 33 -10.59 -2.41 -16.22
C VAL A 33 -10.30 -1.39 -17.32
N ALA A 34 -11.31 -1.05 -18.12
CA ALA A 34 -11.19 -0.07 -19.20
C ALA A 34 -12.23 1.03 -19.09
N GLN A 35 -11.87 2.22 -19.56
CA GLN A 35 -12.79 3.31 -19.88
C GLN A 35 -12.49 3.74 -21.32
N GLY A 36 -13.34 3.29 -22.25
CA GLY A 36 -13.00 3.31 -23.67
C GLY A 36 -11.73 2.50 -23.93
N GLU A 37 -10.77 3.09 -24.63
CA GLU A 37 -9.46 2.48 -24.95
C GLU A 37 -8.42 2.61 -23.81
N VAL A 38 -8.73 3.35 -22.75
CA VAL A 38 -7.77 3.60 -21.67
C VAL A 38 -7.86 2.52 -20.60
N LEU A 39 -6.72 1.93 -20.27
CA LEU A 39 -6.61 0.88 -19.25
C LEU A 39 -6.36 1.45 -17.85
N TRP A 40 -7.02 0.85 -16.88
CA TRP A 40 -6.97 1.19 -15.46
C TRP A 40 -6.89 -0.08 -14.61
N VAL A 41 -6.52 0.09 -13.35
CA VAL A 41 -6.40 -0.98 -12.37
C VAL A 41 -7.32 -0.70 -11.19
N ALA A 42 -8.26 -1.61 -10.96
CA ALA A 42 -9.08 -1.62 -9.75
C ALA A 42 -8.47 -2.55 -8.71
N LYS A 43 -8.26 -2.07 -7.49
CA LYS A 43 -7.70 -2.86 -6.37
C LYS A 43 -8.64 -2.84 -5.20
N SER A 44 -9.01 -4.02 -4.71
CA SER A 44 -9.80 -4.10 -3.49
C SER A 44 -8.96 -3.64 -2.30
N SER A 45 -9.62 -3.05 -1.31
CA SER A 45 -8.96 -2.40 -0.19
C SER A 45 -9.82 -2.47 1.06
N ALA A 46 -9.19 -2.86 2.18
CA ALA A 46 -9.77 -2.75 3.51
C ALA A 46 -9.37 -1.43 4.20
N ARG A 47 -8.65 -0.54 3.50
CA ARG A 47 -8.22 0.74 4.06
C ARG A 47 -9.41 1.68 4.18
N THR A 48 -9.42 2.48 5.24
CA THR A 48 -10.34 3.61 5.39
C THR A 48 -9.96 4.74 4.42
N GLU A 49 -10.92 5.61 4.11
CA GLU A 49 -10.68 6.80 3.31
C GLU A 49 -9.56 7.67 3.91
N ALA A 50 -9.60 7.91 5.23
CA ALA A 50 -8.56 8.68 5.92
C ALA A 50 -7.14 8.09 5.73
N ALA A 51 -7.02 6.75 5.70
CA ALA A 51 -5.75 6.09 5.44
C ALA A 51 -5.29 6.22 3.97
N LEU A 52 -6.22 6.31 3.02
CA LEU A 52 -5.91 6.56 1.60
C LEU A 52 -5.53 8.01 1.38
N THR A 53 -6.23 8.97 1.99
CA THR A 53 -5.88 10.40 1.96
C THR A 53 -4.49 10.62 2.55
N TRP A 54 -4.18 10.00 3.69
CA TRP A 54 -2.85 10.03 4.31
C TRP A 54 -1.74 9.50 3.38
N LEU A 55 -2.06 8.56 2.47
CA LEU A 55 -1.08 7.98 1.55
C LEU A 55 -0.69 8.94 0.41
N GLN A 56 -1.53 9.92 0.07
CA GLN A 56 -1.32 10.78 -1.10
C GLN A 56 -0.02 11.60 -1.04
N PRO A 57 0.33 12.26 0.09
CA PRO A 57 1.62 12.95 0.21
C PRO A 57 2.82 12.00 0.02
N LEU A 58 2.73 10.75 0.51
CA LEU A 58 3.81 9.78 0.33
C LEU A 58 4.02 9.44 -1.15
N HIS A 59 2.93 9.22 -1.90
CA HIS A 59 3.01 9.02 -3.36
C HIS A 59 3.60 10.24 -4.07
N ARG A 60 3.25 11.45 -3.64
CA ARG A 60 3.83 12.69 -4.16
C ARG A 60 5.35 12.75 -3.92
N HIS A 61 5.83 12.41 -2.73
CA HIS A 61 7.28 12.38 -2.44
C HIS A 61 8.02 11.32 -3.26
N ALA A 62 7.39 10.16 -3.48
CA ALA A 62 7.96 9.14 -4.35
C ALA A 62 8.06 9.64 -5.81
N ARG A 63 7.03 10.29 -6.34
CA ARG A 63 7.11 10.90 -7.69
C ARG A 63 8.20 11.98 -7.76
N ALA A 64 8.32 12.82 -6.73
CA ALA A 64 9.39 13.82 -6.64
C ALA A 64 10.80 13.21 -6.53
N ALA A 65 10.92 11.96 -6.09
CA ALA A 65 12.16 11.18 -6.10
C ALA A 65 12.38 10.42 -7.43
N GLY A 66 11.53 10.63 -8.43
CA GLY A 66 11.65 10.04 -9.77
C GLY A 66 10.97 8.68 -9.92
N PHE A 67 10.11 8.26 -9.00
CA PHE A 67 9.29 7.06 -9.20
C PHE A 67 8.09 7.34 -10.10
N ILE A 68 7.81 6.41 -11.01
CA ILE A 68 6.54 6.37 -11.74
C ILE A 68 5.52 5.65 -10.85
N LEU A 69 4.61 6.42 -10.26
CA LEU A 69 3.49 5.91 -9.47
C LEU A 69 2.18 6.43 -10.04
N PRO A 70 1.18 5.56 -10.26
CA PRO A 70 -0.13 6.02 -10.71
C PRO A 70 -0.79 6.89 -9.62
N GLN A 71 -1.63 7.83 -10.04
CA GLN A 71 -2.43 8.65 -9.13
C GLN A 71 -3.79 7.99 -8.94
N MET A 72 -4.17 7.75 -7.69
CA MET A 72 -5.49 7.18 -7.39
C MET A 72 -6.57 8.16 -7.85
N ALA A 73 -7.54 7.65 -8.58
CA ALA A 73 -8.72 8.40 -8.97
C ALA A 73 -9.52 8.80 -7.72
N GLN A 74 -10.37 9.80 -7.91
CA GLN A 74 -11.38 10.19 -6.94
C GLN A 74 -12.76 9.93 -7.54
N THR A 75 -13.72 9.58 -6.70
CA THR A 75 -15.13 9.59 -7.03
C THR A 75 -15.61 11.03 -7.30
N ALA A 76 -16.83 11.18 -7.80
CA ALA A 76 -17.46 12.50 -7.93
C ALA A 76 -17.56 13.27 -6.58
N THR A 77 -17.58 12.55 -5.46
CA THR A 77 -17.59 13.11 -4.10
C THR A 77 -16.19 13.34 -3.52
N GLY A 78 -15.13 13.13 -4.30
CA GLY A 78 -13.74 13.35 -3.89
C GLY A 78 -13.10 12.21 -3.10
N GLN A 79 -13.76 11.06 -2.97
CA GLN A 79 -13.26 9.91 -2.20
C GLN A 79 -12.36 9.01 -3.05
N HIS A 80 -11.35 8.40 -2.46
CA HIS A 80 -10.47 7.43 -3.11
C HIS A 80 -10.96 5.99 -3.04
N LEU A 81 -11.91 5.71 -2.15
CA LEU A 81 -12.55 4.40 -2.00
C LEU A 81 -14.00 4.43 -2.46
N CYS A 82 -14.40 3.49 -3.31
CA CYS A 82 -15.79 3.24 -3.67
C CYS A 82 -16.08 1.75 -3.55
N ASN A 83 -17.08 1.36 -2.76
CA ASN A 83 -17.53 -0.03 -2.62
C ASN A 83 -16.39 -1.03 -2.32
N GLY A 84 -15.38 -0.59 -1.56
CA GLY A 84 -14.20 -1.40 -1.22
C GLY A 84 -13.11 -1.46 -2.30
N TRP A 85 -13.19 -0.62 -3.34
CA TRP A 85 -12.25 -0.55 -4.44
C TRP A 85 -11.58 0.82 -4.55
N THR A 86 -10.29 0.79 -4.88
CA THR A 86 -9.51 1.94 -5.35
C THR A 86 -9.28 1.78 -6.85
N LEU A 87 -9.06 2.89 -7.54
CA LEU A 87 -8.87 2.91 -8.99
C LEU A 87 -7.66 3.77 -9.34
N GLU A 88 -6.79 3.27 -10.22
CA GLU A 88 -5.55 3.96 -10.62
C GLU A 88 -5.24 3.66 -12.10
N PRO A 89 -4.61 4.59 -12.85
CA PRO A 89 -4.22 4.32 -14.24
C PRO A 89 -3.32 3.09 -14.34
N PHE A 90 -3.51 2.29 -15.40
CA PHE A 90 -2.62 1.16 -15.65
C PHE A 90 -1.23 1.65 -16.02
N VAL A 91 -0.22 1.18 -15.31
CA VAL A 91 1.19 1.43 -15.61
C VAL A 91 1.78 0.13 -16.15
N ALA A 92 2.19 0.15 -17.42
CA ALA A 92 2.88 -0.96 -18.02
C ALA A 92 4.24 -1.18 -17.33
N GLY A 93 4.58 -2.44 -17.10
CA GLY A 93 5.84 -2.80 -16.45
C GLY A 93 6.03 -4.30 -16.35
N ARG A 94 7.12 -4.70 -15.70
CA ARG A 94 7.46 -6.09 -15.39
C ARG A 94 7.79 -6.25 -13.92
N ALA A 95 7.79 -7.50 -13.45
CA ALA A 95 8.33 -7.82 -12.14
C ALA A 95 9.79 -7.33 -12.04
N ALA A 96 10.13 -6.77 -10.88
CA ALA A 96 11.49 -6.35 -10.59
C ALA A 96 12.38 -7.59 -10.41
N THR A 97 13.62 -7.47 -10.89
CA THR A 97 14.71 -8.42 -10.70
C THR A 97 15.65 -7.90 -9.62
N ALA A 98 16.57 -8.74 -9.15
CA ALA A 98 17.60 -8.30 -8.20
C ALA A 98 18.48 -7.18 -8.78
N ALA A 99 18.74 -7.17 -10.09
CA ALA A 99 19.54 -6.14 -10.75
C ALA A 99 18.86 -4.76 -10.73
N ASP A 100 17.52 -4.72 -10.79
CA ASP A 100 16.77 -3.46 -10.74
C ASP A 100 16.92 -2.75 -9.39
N LEU A 101 17.18 -3.51 -8.31
CA LEU A 101 17.32 -2.96 -6.95
C LEU A 101 18.45 -1.92 -6.87
N ALA A 102 19.55 -2.12 -7.60
CA ALA A 102 20.65 -1.16 -7.66
C ALA A 102 20.19 0.21 -8.19
N THR A 103 19.21 0.22 -9.11
CA THR A 103 18.64 1.46 -9.68
C THR A 103 17.54 2.07 -8.79
N VAL A 104 16.88 1.25 -7.97
CA VAL A 104 15.80 1.66 -7.07
C VAL A 104 16.34 2.23 -5.76
N GLN A 105 17.43 1.69 -5.23
CA GLN A 105 18.04 2.08 -3.96
C GLN A 105 18.29 3.60 -3.82
N PRO A 106 18.99 4.28 -4.75
CA PRO A 106 19.25 5.71 -4.59
C PRO A 106 17.96 6.55 -4.60
N ARG A 107 16.95 6.14 -5.38
CA ARG A 107 15.63 6.80 -5.42
C ARG A 107 14.85 6.60 -4.13
N LEU A 108 14.89 5.41 -3.54
CA LEU A 108 14.29 5.14 -2.23
C LEU A 108 14.93 6.01 -1.13
N GLN A 109 16.25 6.16 -1.14
CA GLN A 109 16.95 7.04 -0.20
C GLN A 109 16.52 8.51 -0.36
N GLN A 110 16.37 8.97 -1.60
CA GLN A 110 15.86 10.31 -1.87
C GLN A 110 14.41 10.49 -1.40
N MET A 111 13.55 9.52 -1.67
CA MET A 111 12.17 9.51 -1.17
C MET A 111 12.12 9.59 0.35
N HIS A 112 12.95 8.81 1.07
CA HIS A 112 13.03 8.87 2.53
C HIS A 112 13.50 10.24 3.04
N ARG A 113 14.46 10.88 2.38
CA ARG A 113 14.89 12.23 2.74
C ARG A 113 13.77 13.26 2.55
N HIS A 114 13.00 13.16 1.47
CA HIS A 114 11.87 14.05 1.21
C HIS A 114 10.73 13.81 2.19
N ALA A 115 10.30 12.55 2.34
CA ALA A 115 9.24 12.18 3.26
C ALA A 115 9.60 12.48 4.72
N GLY A 116 10.87 12.35 5.11
CA GLY A 116 11.35 12.65 6.46
C GLY A 116 11.29 14.14 6.82
N LYS A 117 11.43 15.04 5.85
CA LYS A 117 11.29 16.49 6.07
C LYS A 117 9.84 16.88 6.34
N ASP A 118 8.92 16.26 5.62
CA ASP A 118 7.47 16.53 5.73
C ASP A 118 6.76 15.58 6.71
N ALA A 119 7.50 14.62 7.30
CA ALA A 119 6.99 13.64 8.27
C ALA A 119 6.26 14.27 9.48
N PRO A 120 6.70 15.41 10.05
CA PRO A 120 5.96 16.05 11.13
C PRO A 120 4.54 16.47 10.72
N GLN A 121 4.35 16.82 9.44
CA GLN A 121 3.07 17.27 8.88
C GLN A 121 2.21 16.10 8.41
N ALA A 122 2.82 15.06 7.85
CA ALA A 122 2.09 13.87 7.40
C ALA A 122 1.58 13.01 8.59
N GLY A 123 2.27 13.05 9.73
CA GLY A 123 1.90 12.30 10.92
C GLY A 123 1.93 10.78 10.73
N GLN A 124 1.57 10.05 11.78
CA GLN A 124 1.41 8.59 11.71
C GLN A 124 0.12 8.26 10.94
N ARG A 125 0.18 7.25 10.06
CA ARG A 125 -1.02 6.75 9.37
C ARG A 125 -2.15 6.48 10.37
N PRO A 126 -3.40 6.92 10.12
CA PRO A 126 -4.53 6.65 11.00
C PRO A 126 -4.67 5.16 11.32
N GLY A 127 -4.82 4.85 12.61
CA GLY A 127 -4.93 3.49 13.13
C GLY A 127 -3.59 2.75 13.30
N PHE A 128 -2.45 3.38 13.01
CA PHE A 128 -1.12 2.80 13.21
C PHE A 128 -0.37 3.49 14.34
N THR A 129 0.62 2.78 14.89
CA THR A 129 1.48 3.24 15.97
C THR A 129 2.94 3.21 15.51
N SER A 130 3.69 4.26 15.82
CA SER A 130 5.11 4.34 15.49
C SER A 130 5.94 3.43 16.41
N ALA A 131 7.17 3.09 16.01
CA ALA A 131 8.08 2.33 16.87
C ALA A 131 8.32 3.03 18.23
N ARG A 132 8.42 4.36 18.24
CA ARG A 132 8.50 5.14 19.48
C ARG A 132 7.22 5.05 20.29
N GLY A 133 6.05 5.10 19.65
CA GLY A 133 4.77 4.91 20.33
C GLY A 133 4.67 3.56 21.05
N PHE A 134 5.12 2.48 20.39
CA PHE A 134 5.23 1.17 21.03
C PHE A 134 6.25 1.16 22.18
N ALA A 135 7.43 1.76 21.98
CA ALA A 135 8.44 1.88 23.05
C ALA A 135 7.94 2.69 24.25
N SER A 136 7.02 3.63 24.04
CA SER A 136 6.35 4.41 25.08
C SER A 136 5.12 3.73 25.70
N GLY A 137 4.86 2.46 25.36
CA GLY A 137 3.85 1.64 26.04
C GLY A 137 2.53 1.46 25.30
N ALA A 138 2.42 1.92 24.04
CA ALA A 138 1.25 1.55 23.22
C ALA A 138 1.20 0.03 23.03
N ALA A 139 0.01 -0.54 23.15
CA ALA A 139 -0.18 -1.99 23.06
C ALA A 139 -0.53 -2.46 21.64
N GLN A 140 -1.10 -1.59 20.81
CA GLN A 140 -1.65 -1.95 19.50
C GLN A 140 -1.31 -0.89 18.43
N GLY A 141 -1.35 -1.30 17.16
CA GLY A 141 -1.22 -0.41 16.01
C GLY A 141 -1.25 -1.16 14.68
N GLY A 142 -2.16 -0.80 13.78
CA GLY A 142 -2.38 -1.52 12.54
C GLY A 142 -2.80 -2.96 12.80
N ASP A 143 -2.09 -3.90 12.18
CA ASP A 143 -2.29 -5.35 12.39
C ASP A 143 -1.47 -5.90 13.58
N VAL A 144 -0.78 -5.04 14.35
CA VAL A 144 0.09 -5.44 15.44
C VAL A 144 -0.63 -5.28 16.78
N ASP A 145 -0.63 -6.35 17.58
CA ASP A 145 -1.06 -6.36 18.97
C ASP A 145 0.05 -6.97 19.85
N LEU A 146 0.69 -6.15 20.67
CA LEU A 146 1.75 -6.57 21.59
C LEU A 146 1.19 -7.31 22.81
N THR A 147 -0.11 -7.19 23.13
CA THR A 147 -0.71 -7.97 24.22
C THR A 147 -0.85 -9.45 23.89
N ALA A 148 -0.87 -9.77 22.60
CA ALA A 148 -0.82 -11.13 22.09
C ALA A 148 0.60 -11.73 22.15
N LEU A 149 1.64 -10.94 22.43
CA LEU A 149 2.98 -11.47 22.65
C LEU A 149 3.10 -12.11 24.03
N PRO A 150 3.85 -13.22 24.16
CA PRO A 150 4.15 -13.79 25.46
C PRO A 150 4.82 -12.75 26.37
N ARG A 151 4.37 -12.67 27.65
CA ARG A 151 4.87 -11.71 28.65
C ARG A 151 6.39 -11.76 28.90
N ARG A 152 7.05 -12.83 28.46
CA ARG A 152 8.51 -12.97 28.41
C ARG A 152 8.89 -13.47 27.02
N LEU A 153 9.54 -12.62 26.24
CA LEU A 153 10.36 -13.10 25.12
C LEU A 153 11.63 -13.72 25.74
N PRO A 154 11.93 -15.01 25.52
CA PRO A 154 13.19 -15.56 26.01
C PRO A 154 14.35 -14.74 25.45
N ARG A 155 15.33 -14.43 26.31
CA ARG A 155 16.49 -13.54 26.06
C ARG A 155 17.42 -14.01 24.92
N ALA A 156 17.06 -15.09 24.23
CA ALA A 156 17.75 -15.62 23.06
C ALA A 156 16.88 -15.41 21.81
N ALA A 157 17.07 -14.28 21.14
CA ALA A 157 16.97 -14.31 19.68
C ALA A 157 18.28 -14.96 19.17
N ALA A 158 18.33 -16.30 19.21
CA ALA A 158 19.14 -17.02 18.24
C ALA A 158 18.80 -16.48 16.84
N PRO A 159 19.76 -16.39 15.90
CA PRO A 159 19.54 -15.76 14.61
C PRO A 159 18.24 -16.30 14.01
N LEU A 160 17.34 -15.38 13.64
CA LEU A 160 16.01 -15.68 13.09
C LEU A 160 16.09 -16.96 12.24
N GLY A 161 15.55 -18.05 12.79
CA GLY A 161 15.67 -19.37 12.16
C GLY A 161 15.10 -19.37 10.74
N PRO A 162 15.33 -20.44 9.95
CA PRO A 162 15.10 -20.50 8.50
C PRO A 162 13.65 -20.24 8.02
N ARG A 163 12.72 -19.96 8.93
CA ARG A 163 11.34 -19.53 8.67
C ARG A 163 11.21 -18.08 8.20
N TRP A 164 12.20 -17.23 8.42
CA TRP A 164 12.30 -15.90 7.79
C TRP A 164 13.14 -15.96 6.51
N ARG A 165 12.79 -16.84 5.57
CA ARG A 165 13.11 -16.58 4.16
C ARG A 165 12.03 -15.65 3.64
N ALA A 166 12.44 -14.48 3.17
CA ALA A 166 11.61 -13.62 2.34
C ALA A 166 10.85 -14.51 1.34
N LYS A 167 9.52 -14.37 1.27
CA LYS A 167 8.74 -14.97 0.19
C LYS A 167 9.14 -14.30 -1.12
N THR A 168 10.26 -14.73 -1.69
CA THR A 168 10.56 -14.64 -3.12
C THR A 168 9.97 -15.88 -3.77
N ARG A 169 8.75 -15.74 -4.28
CA ARG A 169 8.25 -16.46 -5.46
C ARG A 169 7.38 -15.48 -6.24
#